data_AF-A0AAP2DUF6-F1
#
_entry.id   AF-A0AAP2DUF6-F1
#
_cell.length_a   1.000
_cell.length_b   1.000
_cell.length_c   1.000
_cell.angle_alpha   90.00
_cell.angle_beta   90.00
_cell.angle_gamma   90.00
#
_symmetry.space_group_name_H-M   'P 1'
#
loop_
_entity.id
_entity.type
_entity.pdbx_description
1 polymer ?
#
loop_
_entity_poly.entity_id
_entity_poly.type
_entity_poly.pdbx_seq_one_letter_code
_entity_poly.pdbx_strand_id
1 'polypeptide(L)'
;MKKILVLIVVALVTFNAAQARRYPLYKKTTVSDNWKKSPESTWEGKDKVWYKLDKQARLWWSKDGKKWETSKDQTWQDKDGKWLKIHDKKLVWSMDGNTWAEVPEWSWASPNGKWYKFDKDWSLWVKG
;
A
#
# COMPACT_ATOMS: atom_id res chain seq x y z
N MET A 1 -58.86 -35.58 15.29
CA MET A 1 -57.62 -35.00 15.85
C MET A 1 -56.64 -34.75 14.71
N LYS A 2 -56.29 -33.49 14.50
CA LYS A 2 -55.28 -33.01 13.53
C LYS A 2 -53.90 -33.55 13.88
N LYS A 3 -53.19 -34.17 12.94
CA LYS A 3 -51.73 -34.04 12.76
C LYS A 3 -51.39 -34.21 11.28
N ILE A 4 -51.26 -33.07 10.59
CA ILE A 4 -50.53 -32.95 9.33
C ILE A 4 -49.05 -32.97 9.72
N LEU A 5 -48.24 -33.83 9.12
CA LEU A 5 -46.79 -33.64 9.11
C LEU A 5 -46.29 -33.75 7.66
N VAL A 6 -46.00 -32.59 7.11
CA VAL A 6 -45.30 -32.36 5.86
C VAL A 6 -43.84 -32.79 6.06
N LEU A 7 -43.34 -33.72 5.27
CA LEU A 7 -41.89 -33.98 5.18
C LEU A 7 -41.32 -33.21 4.00
N ILE A 8 -40.60 -32.17 4.38
CA ILE A 8 -39.88 -31.22 3.54
C ILE A 8 -38.69 -31.93 2.86
N VAL A 9 -38.62 -31.82 1.54
CA VAL A 9 -37.40 -32.03 0.76
C VAL A 9 -36.51 -30.81 0.96
N VAL A 10 -35.28 -30.98 1.46
CA VAL A 10 -34.18 -30.04 1.16
C VAL A 10 -32.93 -30.83 0.83
N ALA A 11 -32.38 -30.44 -0.31
CA ALA A 11 -31.34 -31.09 -1.08
C ALA A 11 -29.98 -31.15 -0.37
N LEU A 12 -29.21 -32.17 -0.74
CA LEU A 12 -27.77 -32.22 -0.54
C LEU A 12 -27.13 -30.93 -1.07
N VAL A 13 -26.41 -30.22 -0.19
CA VAL A 13 -25.40 -29.26 -0.62
C VAL A 13 -24.04 -29.90 -0.37
N THR A 14 -23.48 -30.41 -1.46
CA THR A 14 -22.10 -30.88 -1.58
C THR A 14 -21.09 -29.76 -1.34
N PHE A 15 -19.97 -30.15 -0.72
CA PHE A 15 -18.63 -29.56 -0.78
C PHE A 15 -18.50 -28.21 -1.50
N ASN A 16 -18.13 -27.18 -0.74
CA ASN A 16 -17.29 -26.12 -1.29
C ASN A 16 -15.95 -26.12 -0.55
N ALA A 17 -14.95 -26.56 -1.31
CA ALA A 17 -13.56 -26.54 -0.96
C ALA A 17 -13.13 -25.18 -0.40
N ALA A 18 -12.22 -25.23 0.58
CA ALA A 18 -11.46 -24.11 1.07
C ALA A 18 -11.09 -23.15 -0.06
N GLN A 19 -11.67 -21.95 -0.07
CA GLN A 19 -11.12 -20.84 -0.83
C GLN A 19 -9.87 -20.36 -0.10
N ALA A 20 -8.78 -21.12 -0.24
CA ALA A 20 -7.46 -20.55 -0.14
C ALA A 20 -7.42 -19.40 -1.15
N ARG A 21 -7.48 -18.16 -0.66
CA ARG A 21 -7.21 -16.97 -1.46
C ARG A 21 -5.83 -17.18 -2.08
N ARG A 22 -5.81 -17.64 -3.34
CA ARG A 22 -4.61 -17.69 -4.14
C ARG A 22 -4.22 -16.24 -4.38
N TYR A 23 -3.43 -15.67 -3.48
CA TYR A 23 -2.57 -14.57 -3.86
C TYR A 23 -1.85 -15.03 -5.12
N PRO A 24 -1.84 -14.25 -6.21
CA PRO A 24 -1.01 -14.60 -7.35
C PRO A 24 0.39 -14.80 -6.80
N LEU A 25 0.97 -15.98 -7.06
CA LEU A 25 2.37 -16.24 -6.77
C LEU A 25 3.11 -15.09 -7.44
N TYR A 26 3.65 -14.17 -6.63
CA TYR A 26 4.45 -13.07 -7.12
C TYR A 26 5.64 -13.72 -7.79
N LYS A 27 5.56 -13.82 -9.12
CA LYS A 27 6.65 -14.26 -9.97
C LYS A 27 7.74 -13.25 -9.66
N LYS A 28 8.75 -13.68 -8.90
CA LYS A 28 9.97 -12.91 -8.65
C LYS A 28 10.66 -12.77 -9.99
N THR A 29 10.13 -11.86 -10.78
CA THR A 29 10.70 -11.47 -12.04
C THR A 29 11.89 -10.65 -11.59
N THR A 30 13.09 -11.14 -11.86
CA THR A 30 14.34 -10.40 -11.66
C THR A 30 14.35 -9.28 -12.66
N VAL A 31 13.49 -8.29 -12.42
CA VAL A 31 13.36 -7.10 -13.22
C VAL A 31 14.30 -6.10 -12.59
N SER A 32 15.54 -6.10 -13.08
CA SER A 32 16.37 -4.90 -13.03
C SER A 32 15.76 -3.82 -13.95
N ASP A 33 14.49 -3.44 -13.72
CA ASP A 33 13.82 -2.37 -14.48
C ASP A 33 14.16 -1.08 -13.79
N ASN A 34 15.23 -0.44 -14.24
CA ASN A 34 15.51 0.99 -14.12
C ASN A 34 15.26 1.66 -12.76
N TRP A 35 15.34 0.93 -11.64
CA TRP A 35 15.28 1.53 -10.31
C TRP A 35 16.63 2.13 -9.98
N LYS A 36 16.64 3.42 -9.67
CA LYS A 36 17.82 4.15 -9.20
C LYS A 36 17.55 4.69 -7.81
N LYS A 37 18.53 4.55 -6.91
CA LYS A 37 18.44 5.15 -5.58
C LYS A 37 18.32 6.67 -5.72
N SER A 38 17.35 7.26 -5.04
CA SER A 38 17.13 8.70 -5.05
C SER A 38 18.22 9.38 -4.22
N PRO A 39 19.05 10.29 -4.79
CA PRO A 39 20.06 10.99 -4.03
C PRO A 39 19.44 11.90 -2.96
N GLU A 40 18.32 12.53 -3.28
CA GLU A 40 17.62 13.47 -2.39
C GLU A 40 16.79 12.74 -1.32
N SER A 41 16.44 11.47 -1.54
CA SER A 41 15.48 10.71 -0.71
C SER A 41 14.14 11.44 -0.49
N THR A 42 13.78 12.32 -1.44
CA THR A 42 12.49 13.02 -1.49
C THR A 42 11.62 12.45 -2.60
N TRP A 43 10.31 12.43 -2.37
CA TRP A 43 9.33 12.10 -3.39
C TRP A 43 8.23 13.15 -3.47
N GLU A 44 7.63 13.27 -4.64
CA GLU A 44 6.55 14.22 -4.87
C GLU A 44 5.21 13.55 -4.54
N GLY A 45 4.35 14.28 -3.84
CA GLY A 45 2.96 13.93 -3.65
C GLY A 45 2.03 14.88 -4.39
N LYS A 46 0.81 15.00 -3.89
CA LYS A 46 -0.21 15.84 -4.50
C LYS A 46 0.11 17.33 -4.30
N ASP A 47 -0.36 18.18 -5.22
CA ASP A 47 -0.31 19.64 -5.09
C ASP A 47 1.10 20.22 -4.85
N LYS A 48 2.11 19.62 -5.50
CA LYS A 48 3.54 19.98 -5.38
C LYS A 48 4.09 19.92 -3.96
N VAL A 49 3.47 19.10 -3.09
CA VAL A 49 4.03 18.78 -1.78
C VAL A 49 5.10 17.71 -1.95
N TRP A 50 6.27 17.95 -1.35
CA TRP A 50 7.37 17.00 -1.27
C TRP A 50 7.35 16.29 0.06
N TYR A 51 7.74 15.03 0.06
CA TYR A 51 7.84 14.19 1.24
C TYR A 51 9.23 13.60 1.37
N LYS A 52 9.64 13.30 2.60
CA LYS A 52 10.83 12.51 2.92
C LYS A 52 10.64 11.75 4.22
N LEU A 53 11.46 10.70 4.42
CA LEU A 53 11.61 10.05 5.72
C LEU A 53 12.88 10.54 6.42
N ASP A 54 12.83 10.63 7.74
CA ASP A 54 14.05 10.73 8.56
C ASP A 54 14.60 9.34 8.94
N LYS A 55 15.69 9.32 9.71
CA LYS A 55 16.36 8.09 10.16
C LYS A 55 15.47 7.20 11.04
N GLN A 56 14.40 7.75 11.59
CA GLN A 56 13.43 7.07 12.44
C GLN A 56 12.16 6.68 11.64
N ALA A 57 12.21 6.77 10.31
CA ALA A 57 11.08 6.54 9.41
C ALA A 57 9.88 7.45 9.69
N ARG A 58 10.10 8.64 10.26
CA ARG A 58 9.05 9.66 10.41
C ARG A 58 8.92 10.43 9.12
N LEU A 59 7.68 10.68 8.72
CA LEU A 59 7.33 11.44 7.53
C LEU A 59 7.45 12.94 7.77
N TRP A 60 8.15 13.61 6.87
CA TRP A 60 8.24 15.05 6.77
C TRP A 60 7.68 15.50 5.43
N TRP A 61 7.10 16.70 5.39
CA TRP A 61 6.59 17.31 4.17
C TRP A 61 7.14 18.72 3.97
N SER A 62 7.09 19.21 2.73
CA SER A 62 7.52 20.55 2.34
C SER A 62 6.73 21.02 1.12
N LYS A 63 6.35 22.30 1.08
CA LYS A 63 5.74 22.94 -0.11
C LYS A 63 6.77 23.53 -1.09
N ASP A 64 7.99 23.76 -0.63
CA ASP A 64 9.06 24.41 -1.40
C ASP A 64 10.30 23.52 -1.59
N GLY A 65 10.30 22.31 -1.02
CA GLY A 65 11.44 21.38 -0.99
C GLY A 65 12.59 21.83 -0.06
N LYS A 66 12.45 22.97 0.62
CA LYS A 66 13.51 23.61 1.40
C LYS A 66 13.19 23.66 2.89
N LYS A 67 11.98 24.08 3.25
CA LYS A 67 11.47 24.11 4.62
C LYS A 67 10.65 22.86 4.86
N TRP A 68 11.05 22.07 5.86
CA TRP A 68 10.47 20.77 6.14
C TRP A 68 9.77 20.78 7.49
N GLU A 69 8.59 20.21 7.52
CA GLU A 69 7.77 20.06 8.72
C GLU A 69 7.41 18.60 8.94
N THR A 70 7.33 18.16 10.19
CA THR A 70 6.86 16.81 10.51
C THR A 70 5.39 16.68 10.11
N SER A 71 5.04 15.64 9.37
CA SER A 71 3.65 15.34 9.07
C SER A 71 2.94 14.87 10.34
N LYS A 72 1.84 15.50 10.74
CA LYS A 72 1.09 15.07 11.93
C LYS A 72 0.44 13.71 11.73
N ASP A 73 -0.12 13.51 10.54
CA ASP A 73 -0.88 12.30 10.20
C ASP A 73 0.03 11.15 9.75
N GLN A 74 1.30 11.44 9.47
CA GLN A 74 2.30 10.46 8.99
C GLN A 74 1.85 9.72 7.72
N THR A 75 0.95 10.33 6.94
CA THR A 75 0.37 9.76 5.71
C THR A 75 0.64 10.61 4.47
N TRP A 76 0.69 9.98 3.30
CA TRP A 76 0.67 10.62 1.98
C TRP A 76 -0.21 9.84 1.00
N GLN A 77 -0.52 10.41 -0.17
CA GLN A 77 -1.37 9.75 -1.18
C GLN A 77 -0.57 9.19 -2.36
N ASP A 78 -0.99 8.04 -2.89
CA ASP A 78 -0.56 7.54 -4.20
C ASP A 78 -1.41 8.13 -5.34
N LYS A 79 -1.12 7.70 -6.57
CA LYS A 79 -1.85 8.01 -7.81
C LYS A 79 -3.36 7.74 -7.72
N ASP A 80 -3.75 6.69 -7.02
CA ASP A 80 -5.14 6.23 -6.95
C ASP A 80 -5.89 6.85 -5.75
N GLY A 81 -5.22 7.74 -4.99
CA GLY A 81 -5.79 8.37 -3.80
C GLY A 81 -5.74 7.50 -2.55
N LYS A 82 -5.04 6.36 -2.57
CA LYS A 82 -4.81 5.53 -1.38
C LYS A 82 -3.91 6.30 -0.42
N TRP A 83 -4.22 6.24 0.86
CA TRP A 83 -3.35 6.74 1.92
C TRP A 83 -2.26 5.73 2.21
N LEU A 84 -1.01 6.15 2.22
CA LEU A 84 0.15 5.36 2.59
C LEU A 84 0.75 5.89 3.89
N LYS A 85 1.28 5.00 4.73
CA LYS A 85 2.09 5.36 5.89
C LYS A 85 3.08 4.26 6.25
N ILE A 86 4.06 4.61 7.08
CA ILE A 86 4.90 3.62 7.76
C ILE A 86 4.20 3.19 9.05
N HIS A 87 3.93 1.89 9.18
CA HIS A 87 3.35 1.31 10.38
C HIS A 87 3.99 -0.04 10.65
N ASP A 88 4.42 -0.28 11.89
CA ASP A 88 5.09 -1.52 12.30
C ASP A 88 6.24 -1.94 11.35
N LYS A 89 7.11 -0.98 11.01
CA LYS A 89 8.24 -1.15 10.07
C LYS A 89 7.83 -1.68 8.68
N LYS A 90 6.60 -1.42 8.26
CA LYS A 90 6.08 -1.76 6.93
C LYS A 90 5.46 -0.55 6.26
N LEU A 91 5.54 -0.53 4.93
CA LEU A 91 4.74 0.39 4.13
C LEU A 91 3.33 -0.19 3.99
N VAL A 92 2.32 0.51 4.49
CA VAL A 92 0.92 0.09 4.40
C VAL A 92 0.10 1.12 3.65
N TRP A 93 -0.99 0.69 3.03
CA TRP A 93 -1.95 1.54 2.35
C TRP A 93 -3.38 1.33 2.84
N SER A 94 -4.24 2.33 2.63
CA SER A 94 -5.66 2.29 2.95
C SER A 94 -6.48 3.13 1.97
N MET A 95 -7.70 2.70 1.65
CA MET A 95 -8.67 3.48 0.87
C MET A 95 -9.66 4.25 1.77
N ASP A 96 -9.88 3.78 3.00
CA ASP A 96 -10.86 4.30 3.96
C ASP A 96 -10.21 5.03 5.15
N GLY A 97 -8.88 4.97 5.27
CA GLY A 97 -8.11 5.48 6.41
C GLY A 97 -8.16 4.58 7.66
N ASN A 98 -8.98 3.52 7.65
CA ASN A 98 -9.27 2.67 8.81
C ASN A 98 -8.67 1.27 8.65
N THR A 99 -8.83 0.68 7.48
CA THR A 99 -8.33 -0.66 7.14
C THR A 99 -7.04 -0.53 6.36
N TRP A 100 -5.97 -1.14 6.87
CA TRP A 100 -4.62 -1.01 6.31
C TRP A 100 -4.10 -2.36 5.80
N ALA A 101 -3.51 -2.36 4.61
CA ALA A 101 -2.86 -3.52 4.00
C ALA A 101 -1.42 -3.20 3.63
N GLU A 102 -0.54 -4.20 3.65
CA GLU A 102 0.85 -4.00 3.23
C GLU A 102 0.93 -3.67 1.73
N VAL A 103 1.76 -2.69 1.38
CA VAL A 103 2.01 -2.32 -0.01
C VAL A 103 2.92 -3.37 -0.65
N PRO A 104 2.51 -4.02 -1.75
CA PRO A 104 3.37 -4.98 -2.44
C PRO A 104 4.71 -4.36 -2.85
N GLU A 105 5.79 -5.06 -2.48
CA GLU A 105 7.18 -4.66 -2.75
C GLU A 105 7.59 -3.27 -2.24
N TRP A 106 6.76 -2.70 -1.36
CA TRP A 106 6.89 -1.33 -0.86
C TRP A 106 7.05 -0.30 -1.99
N SER A 107 6.33 -0.51 -3.11
CA SER A 107 6.36 0.35 -4.29
C SER A 107 5.01 1.02 -4.53
N TRP A 108 5.03 2.27 -4.98
CA TRP A 108 3.83 3.04 -5.27
C TRP A 108 4.08 4.05 -6.39
N ALA A 109 3.01 4.46 -7.07
CA ALA A 109 3.04 5.58 -8.02
C ALA A 109 2.61 6.85 -7.30
N SER A 110 3.33 7.96 -7.47
CA SER A 110 2.87 9.26 -7.01
C SER A 110 1.67 9.77 -7.81
N PRO A 111 0.95 10.79 -7.33
CA PRO A 111 -0.09 11.48 -8.11
C PRO A 111 0.34 11.89 -9.53
N ASN A 112 1.62 12.18 -9.74
CA ASN A 112 2.18 12.55 -11.04
C ASN A 112 2.60 11.35 -11.91
N GLY A 113 2.31 10.11 -11.47
CA GLY A 113 2.62 8.88 -12.20
C GLY A 113 4.07 8.41 -12.07
N LYS A 114 4.92 9.10 -11.29
CA LYS A 114 6.30 8.69 -11.04
C LYS A 114 6.33 7.56 -10.03
N TRP A 115 7.09 6.51 -10.32
CA TRP A 115 7.17 5.33 -9.46
C TRP A 115 8.29 5.46 -8.43
N TYR A 116 7.94 5.10 -7.19
CA TYR A 116 8.81 5.10 -6.04
C TYR A 116 8.77 3.75 -5.35
N LYS A 117 9.84 3.42 -4.62
CA LYS A 117 9.93 2.21 -3.80
C LYS A 117 10.82 2.46 -2.59
N PHE A 118 10.51 1.82 -1.47
CA PHE A 118 11.44 1.69 -0.36
C PHE A 118 12.14 0.33 -0.36
N ASP A 119 13.42 0.32 0.03
CA ASP A 119 14.08 -0.92 0.44
C ASP A 119 13.97 -1.15 1.95
N LYS A 120 14.54 -2.27 2.42
CA LYS A 120 14.54 -2.67 3.84
C LYS A 120 15.18 -1.65 4.79
N ASP A 121 16.01 -0.75 4.25
CA ASP A 121 16.73 0.28 5.00
C ASP A 121 16.04 1.65 4.87
N TRP A 122 14.80 1.68 4.35
CA TRP A 122 14.03 2.89 4.03
C TRP A 122 14.71 3.82 3.01
N SER A 123 15.65 3.31 2.22
CA SER A 123 16.18 4.11 1.10
C SER A 123 15.11 4.23 0.03
N LEU A 124 14.94 5.45 -0.49
CA LEU A 124 14.03 5.70 -1.59
C LEU A 124 14.68 5.33 -2.93
N TRP A 125 13.95 4.58 -3.74
CA TRP A 125 14.29 4.25 -5.12
C TRP A 125 13.23 4.84 -6.05
N VAL A 126 13.68 5.23 -7.24
CA VAL A 126 12.86 5.88 -8.27
C VAL A 126 13.00 5.10 -9.57
N LYS A 127 11.88 4.84 -10.24
CA LYS A 127 11.90 4.22 -11.57
C LYS A 127 12.24 5.30 -12.61
N GLY A 128 13.31 5.07 -13.38
CA GLY A 128 13.80 5.92 -14.46
C GLY A 128 13.15 5.64 -15.81
#